data_AF-A0A1Q9TWF0-F1
#
_entry.id   AF-A0A1Q9TWF0-F1
#
_cell.length_a   1.000
_cell.length_b   1.000
_cell.length_c   1.000
_cell.angle_alpha   90.00
_cell.angle_beta   90.00
_cell.angle_gamma   90.00
#
_symmetry.space_group_name_H-M   'P 1'
#
loop_
_entity.id
_entity.type
_entity.pdbx_description
1 polymer ?
#
loop_
_entity_poly.entity_id
_entity_poly.type
_entity_poly.pdbx_seq_one_letter_code
_entity_poly.pdbx_strand_id
1 'polypeptide(L)' 'MTFKQGDRVQFRSSRHNDQIRTGRVHSVQGKGKGAQFTITDDEDQQSVHVHAHQIEGKL' A
#
# COMPACT_ATOMS: atom_id res chain seq x y z
N MET A 1 -9.91 -9.33 1.56
CA MET A 1 -9.69 -8.26 2.56
C MET A 1 -9.79 -6.92 1.82
N THR A 2 -10.36 -5.88 2.43
CA THR A 2 -10.54 -4.56 1.77
C THR A 2 -9.80 -3.50 2.58
N PHE A 3 -8.86 -2.79 1.95
CA PHE A 3 -8.10 -1.71 2.57
C PHE A 3 -8.78 -0.36 2.32
N LYS A 4 -8.73 0.54 3.30
CA LYS A 4 -9.33 1.88 3.22
C LYS A 4 -8.29 2.95 3.53
N GLN A 5 -8.58 4.19 3.15
CA GLN A 5 -7.79 5.34 3.56
C GLN A 5 -7.63 5.39 5.08
N GLY A 6 -6.41 5.66 5.54
CA GLY A 6 -6.01 5.67 6.95
C GLY A 6 -5.56 4.33 7.50
N ASP A 7 -5.82 3.22 6.79
CA ASP A 7 -5.36 1.90 7.23
C ASP A 7 -3.84 1.81 7.16
N ARG A 8 -3.25 1.16 8.16
CA ARG A 8 -1.83 0.79 8.14
C ARG A 8 -1.69 -0.59 7.51
N VAL A 9 -0.78 -0.74 6.58
CA VAL A 9 -0.64 -1.96 5.78
C VAL A 9 0.83 -2.33 5.56
N GLN A 10 1.06 -3.62 5.33
CA GLN A 10 2.32 -4.16 4.82
C GLN A 10 2.22 -4.30 3.31
N PHE A 11 3.16 -3.74 2.57
CA PHE A 11 3.14 -3.76 1.13
C PHE A 11 4.53 -3.96 0.53
N ARG A 12 4.56 -4.46 -0.70
CA ARG A 12 5.77 -4.62 -1.52
C ARG A 12 5.67 -3.70 -2.74
N SER A 13 6.38 -2.58 -2.70
CA SER A 13 6.41 -1.67 -3.85
C SER A 13 7.36 -2.19 -4.93
N SER A 14 7.11 -1.81 -6.19
CA SER A 14 8.04 -2.10 -7.29
C SER A 14 9.41 -1.42 -7.10
N ARG A 15 9.46 -0.33 -6.32
CA ARG A 15 10.70 0.37 -5.96
C ARG A 15 11.57 -0.43 -4.98
N HIS A 16 10.94 -1.23 -4.13
CA HIS A 16 11.57 -2.06 -3.10
C HIS A 16 11.02 -3.48 -3.19
N ASN A 17 11.20 -4.13 -4.35
CA ASN A 17 10.56 -5.42 -4.65
C ASN A 17 11.14 -6.58 -3.81
N ASP A 18 12.27 -6.36 -3.17
CA ASP A 18 12.97 -7.26 -2.26
C ASP A 18 12.57 -7.05 -0.79
N GLN A 19 11.82 -5.99 -0.46
CA GLN A 19 11.50 -5.64 0.92
C GLN A 19 10.01 -5.39 1.14
N ILE A 20 9.44 -6.03 2.17
CA ILE A 20 8.09 -5.70 2.66
C ILE A 20 8.24 -4.50 3.57
N ARG A 21 7.55 -3.40 3.24
CA ARG A 21 7.55 -2.17 4.02
C ARG A 21 6.18 -1.93 4.64
N THR A 22 6.13 -1.03 5.61
CA THR A 22 4.90 -0.64 6.29
C THR A 22 4.56 0.79 5.96
N GLY A 23 3.28 1.08 5.80
CA GLY A 23 2.85 2.46 5.58
C GLY A 23 1.37 2.64 5.79
N ARG A 24 0.91 3.87 5.62
CA ARG A 24 -0.50 4.24 5.70
C ARG A 24 -1.09 4.50 4.33
N VAL A 25 -2.25 3.91 4.08
CA VAL A 25 -3.04 4.18 2.88
C VAL A 25 -3.49 5.64 2.90
N HIS A 26 -2.94 6.45 2.01
CA HIS A 26 -3.31 7.83 1.82
C HIS A 26 -4.59 7.97 0.98
N SER A 27 -4.70 7.17 -0.09
CA SER A 27 -5.89 7.14 -0.96
C SER A 27 -6.04 5.79 -1.64
N VAL A 28 -7.27 5.50 -2.08
CA VAL A 28 -7.63 4.30 -2.83
C VAL A 28 -8.35 4.72 -4.10
N GLN A 29 -7.87 4.28 -5.25
CA GLN A 29 -8.44 4.58 -6.55
C GLN A 29 -8.86 3.28 -7.26
N GLY A 30 -10.10 3.24 -7.73
CA GLY A 30 -10.69 2.04 -8.35
C GLY A 30 -11.38 1.09 -7.35
N LYS A 31 -11.82 -0.08 -7.85
CA LYS A 31 -12.53 -1.11 -7.06
C LYS A 31 -12.03 -2.51 -7.46
N GLY A 32 -12.02 -3.43 -6.49
CA GLY A 32 -11.68 -4.84 -6.73
C GLY A 32 -10.18 -5.11 -6.91
N LYS A 33 -9.82 -6.15 -7.68
CA LYS A 33 -8.42 -6.61 -7.86
C LYS A 33 -7.51 -5.61 -8.56
N GLY A 34 -8.09 -4.64 -9.28
CA GLY A 34 -7.37 -3.55 -9.95
C GLY A 34 -7.28 -2.26 -9.14
N ALA A 35 -7.71 -2.26 -7.88
CA ALA A 35 -7.59 -1.08 -7.03
C ALA A 35 -6.12 -0.69 -6.84
N GLN A 36 -5.85 0.59 -7.03
CA GLN A 36 -4.56 1.22 -6.81
C GLN A 36 -4.61 1.98 -5.48
N PHE A 37 -3.57 1.82 -4.69
CA PHE A 37 -3.43 2.39 -3.36
C PHE A 37 -2.23 3.32 -3.38
N THR A 38 -2.43 4.56 -2.95
CA THR A 38 -1.32 5.44 -2.60
C THR A 38 -1.03 5.19 -1.14
N ILE A 39 0.16 4.70 -0.83
CA ILE A 39 0.61 4.41 0.53
C ILE A 39 1.76 5.35 0.85
N THR A 40 1.69 6.04 1.98
CA THR A 40 2.81 6.78 2.54
C THR A 40 3.63 5.83 3.40
N ASP A 41 4.86 5.58 2.99
CA ASP A 41 5.80 4.72 3.71
C ASP A 41 6.19 5.35 5.05
N ASP A 42 6.27 4.53 6.11
CA ASP A 42 6.57 5.02 7.46
C ASP A 42 8.06 5.39 7.63
N GLU A 43 9.01 4.80 6.90
CA GLU A 43 10.44 5.04 7.13
C GLU A 43 10.96 6.26 6.36
N ASP A 44 10.58 6.42 5.08
CA ASP A 44 11.04 7.53 4.23
C ASP A 44 9.97 8.60 3.98
N GLN A 45 8.76 8.43 4.53
CA GLN A 45 7.61 9.34 4.36
C GLN A 45 7.25 9.63 2.90
N GLN A 46 7.66 8.75 1.99
CA GLN A 46 7.37 8.88 0.57
C GLN A 46 6.07 8.18 0.21
N SER A 47 5.28 8.81 -0.65
CA SER A 47 4.07 8.23 -1.20
C SER A 47 4.40 7.34 -2.40
N VAL A 48 4.01 6.07 -2.31
CA VAL A 48 4.18 5.08 -3.37
C VAL A 48 2.82 4.57 -3.86
N HIS A 49 2.76 4.23 -5.14
CA HIS A 49 1.58 3.62 -5.73
C HIS A 49 1.76 2.11 -5.78
N VAL A 50 0.82 1.37 -5.19
CA VAL A 50 0.81 -0.08 -5.22
C VAL A 50 -0.57 -0.60 -5.60
N HIS A 51 -0.63 -1.81 -6.12
CA HIS A 51 -1.88 -2.50 -6.40
C HIS A 51 -2.32 -3.36 -5.20
N ALA A 52 -3.61 -3.71 -5.18
CA ALA A 52 -4.20 -4.57 -4.14
C ALA A 52 -3.40 -5.85 -3.86
N HIS A 53 -2.84 -6.49 -4.89
CA HIS A 53 -2.10 -7.75 -4.78
C HIS A 53 -0.68 -7.59 -4.21
N GLN A 54 -0.17 -6.35 -4.14
CA GLN A 54 1.12 -6.03 -3.54
C GLN A 54 1.02 -5.74 -2.05
N ILE A 55 -0.21 -5.67 -1.51
CA ILE A 55 -0.45 -5.51 -0.09
C ILE A 55 -0.56 -6.90 0.53
N GLU A 56 0.40 -7.25 1.38
CA GLU A 56 0.50 -8.55 2.05
C GLU A 56 -0.51 -8.68 3.19
N GLY A 57 -0.76 -7.58 3.91
CA GLY A 57 -1.65 -7.60 5.07
C GLY A 57 -1.95 -6.21 5.64
N LYS A 58 -2.97 -6.15 6.50
CA LYS A 58 -3.30 -4.97 7.32
C LYS A 58 -2.67 -5.15 8.71
N LEU A 59 -2.16 -4.05 9.27
CA LEU A 59 -1.63 -3.95 10.64
C LEU A 59 -2.64 -3.30 11.58
#